data_AF-E6KUT9-F1
#
_entry.id   AF-E6KUT9-F1
#
_cell.length_a   1.000
_cell.length_b   1.000
_cell.length_c   1.000
_cell.angle_alpha   90.00
_cell.angle_beta   90.00
_cell.angle_gamma   90.00
#
_symmetry.space_group_name_H-M   'P 1'
#
loop_
_entity.id
_entity.type
_entity.pdbx_description
1 polymer ?
#
loop_
_entity_poly.entity_id
_entity_poly.type
_entity_poly.pdbx_seq_one_letter_code
_entity_poly.pdbx_strand_id
1 'polypeptide(L)'
;MNHGIHHLAPGFVASLGGVILFELLRFPDLACDRLYIEGVSFYSGGPVARVGGSILSRVMVTKHRKAVRDPEAGARQLARLYGEQAAHAMVASFAAMSEESIRAIVRDCSHVSLPPLSPAIQRRCTFTYGQKDSDLRLARRVIPRLYPQAKLRVWAGWGHCEYTSRGSLTYGAMLRRLVREGR
;
A
#
# COMPACT_ATOMS: atom_id res chain seq x y z
N MET A 1 23.91 -13.81 7.83
CA MET A 1 24.14 -12.36 7.79
C MET A 1 23.41 -11.77 9.00
N ASN A 2 24.09 -10.98 9.83
CA ASN A 2 23.45 -10.35 10.99
C ASN A 2 22.76 -9.06 10.51
N HIS A 3 21.43 -9.04 10.48
CA HIS A 3 20.65 -7.87 10.08
C HIS A 3 20.43 -7.05 11.35
N GLY A 4 21.25 -6.01 11.58
CA GLY A 4 21.31 -5.29 12.87
C GLY A 4 20.01 -4.63 13.38
N ILE A 5 18.89 -4.80 12.68
CA ILE A 5 17.54 -4.44 13.12
C ILE A 5 16.70 -5.72 13.15
N HIS A 6 16.32 -6.16 14.35
CA HIS A 6 15.49 -7.35 14.56
C HIS A 6 14.06 -7.01 15.01
N HIS A 7 13.70 -5.73 15.12
CA HIS A 7 12.38 -5.31 15.58
C HIS A 7 11.83 -4.11 14.80
N LEU A 8 10.64 -4.29 14.24
CA LEU A 8 9.80 -3.20 13.74
C LEU A 8 8.80 -2.80 14.82
N ALA A 9 8.96 -1.57 15.32
CA ALA A 9 7.93 -0.87 16.09
C ALA A 9 6.61 -0.79 15.30
N PRO A 10 5.48 -0.35 15.91
CA PRO A 10 4.21 -0.34 15.21
C PRO A 10 4.30 0.43 13.90
N GLY A 11 4.01 -0.27 12.81
CA GLY A 11 4.27 0.17 11.45
C GLY A 11 2.99 0.58 10.74
N PHE A 12 3.09 1.63 9.94
CA PHE A 12 2.11 1.94 8.90
C PHE A 12 2.79 1.82 7.54
N VAL A 13 2.16 1.08 6.65
CA VAL A 13 2.58 0.97 5.25
C VAL A 13 1.37 1.16 4.36
N ALA A 14 1.59 1.74 3.18
CA ALA A 14 0.53 2.01 2.22
C ALA A 14 0.94 1.59 0.81
N SER A 15 0.01 1.01 0.06
CA SER A 15 0.18 0.64 -1.34
C SER A 15 1.44 -0.24 -1.55
N LEU A 16 2.40 0.17 -2.39
CA LEU A 16 3.69 -0.52 -2.57
C LEU A 16 4.44 -0.79 -1.25
N GLY A 17 4.31 0.07 -0.24
CA GLY A 17 4.94 -0.14 1.06
C GLY A 17 4.50 -1.44 1.72
N GLY A 18 3.27 -1.90 1.47
CA GLY A 18 2.80 -3.21 1.93
C GLY A 18 3.47 -4.38 1.21
N VAL A 19 3.81 -4.22 -0.07
CA VAL A 19 4.58 -5.22 -0.83
C VAL A 19 5.99 -5.33 -0.27
N ILE A 20 6.63 -4.19 0.03
CA ILE A 20 7.94 -4.16 0.69
C ILE A 20 7.87 -4.80 2.08
N LEU A 21 6.81 -4.52 2.85
CA LEU A 21 6.59 -5.15 4.16
C LEU A 21 6.49 -6.68 4.03
N PHE A 22 5.81 -7.20 3.00
CA PHE A 22 5.73 -8.64 2.78
C PHE A 22 7.11 -9.28 2.53
N GLU A 23 8.02 -8.60 1.82
CA GLU A 23 9.40 -9.07 1.69
C GLU A 23 10.15 -9.03 3.04
N LEU A 24 9.96 -7.97 3.84
CA LEU A 24 10.56 -7.87 5.18
C LEU A 24 10.05 -8.96 6.14
N LEU A 25 8.78 -9.32 6.07
CA LEU A 25 8.19 -10.36 6.93
C LEU A 25 8.68 -11.78 6.59
N ARG A 26 9.52 -11.95 5.56
CA ARG A 26 10.19 -13.23 5.25
C ARG A 26 11.40 -13.49 6.13
N PHE A 27 11.96 -12.46 6.77
CA PHE A 27 13.07 -12.61 7.70
C PHE A 27 12.56 -13.16 9.03
N PRO A 28 12.94 -14.39 9.41
CA PRO A 28 12.36 -15.06 10.58
C PRO A 28 12.79 -14.43 11.91
N ASP A 29 13.89 -13.68 11.90
CA ASP A 29 14.43 -12.93 13.04
C ASP A 29 13.81 -11.54 13.20
N LEU A 30 12.94 -11.11 12.26
CA LEU A 30 12.26 -9.83 12.34
C LEU A 30 11.01 -9.91 13.20
N ALA A 31 11.10 -9.44 14.45
CA ALA A 31 9.94 -9.18 15.29
C ALA A 31 9.20 -7.94 14.79
N CYS A 32 7.87 -7.95 14.88
CA CYS A 32 7.04 -6.78 14.56
C CYS A 32 5.98 -6.58 15.64
N ASP A 33 5.70 -5.33 16.02
CA ASP A 33 4.52 -4.99 16.80
C ASP A 33 3.27 -4.95 15.89
N ARG A 34 2.34 -4.02 16.09
CA ARG A 34 1.14 -3.89 15.25
C ARG A 34 1.48 -3.30 13.88
N LEU A 35 0.93 -3.89 12.83
CA LEU A 35 1.13 -3.47 11.44
C LEU A 35 -0.20 -3.01 10.84
N TYR A 36 -0.24 -1.78 10.36
CA TYR A 36 -1.36 -1.20 9.62
C TYR A 36 -1.00 -1.14 8.15
N ILE A 37 -1.73 -1.89 7.34
CA ILE A 37 -1.40 -2.16 5.94
C ILE A 37 -2.53 -1.63 5.06
N GLU A 38 -2.36 -0.41 4.55
CA GLU A 38 -3.37 0.30 3.76
C GLU A 38 -3.23 0.00 2.27
N GLY A 39 -4.30 -0.51 1.63
CA GLY A 39 -4.39 -0.59 0.18
C GLY A 39 -3.32 -1.46 -0.48
N VAL A 40 -2.77 -2.46 0.21
CA VAL A 40 -1.75 -3.34 -0.40
C VAL A 40 -2.39 -4.24 -1.47
N SER A 41 -1.65 -4.50 -2.54
CA SER A 41 -2.06 -5.47 -3.56
C SER A 41 -1.89 -6.91 -3.07
N PHE A 42 -2.79 -7.80 -3.53
CA PHE A 42 -2.71 -9.25 -3.34
C PHE A 42 -2.58 -10.01 -4.68
N TYR A 43 -2.26 -9.32 -5.76
CA TYR A 43 -2.07 -9.94 -7.08
C TYR A 43 -0.76 -10.74 -7.11
N SER A 44 -0.86 -12.07 -7.04
CA SER A 44 0.29 -12.98 -6.99
C SER A 44 0.83 -13.38 -8.37
N GLY A 45 0.70 -12.52 -9.38
CA GLY A 45 1.40 -12.73 -10.65
C GLY A 45 0.82 -13.78 -11.60
N GLY A 46 -0.45 -14.16 -11.46
CA GLY A 46 -1.14 -15.01 -12.45
C GLY A 46 -1.28 -14.32 -13.83
N PRO A 47 -1.64 -15.06 -14.91
CA PRO A 47 -1.69 -14.52 -16.27
C PRO A 47 -2.52 -13.22 -16.39
N VAL A 48 -3.69 -13.17 -15.76
CA VAL A 48 -4.56 -11.98 -15.72
C VAL A 48 -3.86 -10.79 -15.05
N ALA A 49 -3.15 -11.03 -13.95
CA ALA A 49 -2.43 -9.99 -13.22
C ALA A 49 -1.26 -9.43 -14.05
N ARG A 50 -0.54 -10.28 -14.79
CA ARG A 50 0.56 -9.83 -15.67
C ARG A 50 0.07 -8.98 -16.83
N VAL A 51 -1.02 -9.40 -17.48
CA VAL A 51 -1.64 -8.63 -18.57
C VAL A 51 -2.18 -7.30 -18.04
N GLY A 52 -2.94 -7.33 -16.94
CA GLY A 52 -3.46 -6.13 -16.29
C GLY A 52 -2.35 -5.18 -15.85
N GLY A 53 -1.29 -5.69 -15.23
CA GLY A 53 -0.11 -4.93 -14.84
C GLY A 53 0.63 -4.31 -16.02
N SER A 54 0.75 -5.01 -17.15
CA SER A 54 1.36 -4.46 -18.37
C SER A 54 0.55 -3.31 -18.96
N ILE A 55 -0.78 -3.41 -18.93
CA ILE A 55 -1.69 -2.33 -19.36
C ILE A 55 -1.57 -1.14 -18.39
N LEU A 56 -1.66 -1.40 -17.08
CA LEU A 56 -1.54 -0.37 -16.04
C LEU A 56 -0.19 0.34 -16.13
N SER A 57 0.89 -0.39 -16.43
CA SER A 57 2.24 0.15 -16.61
C SER A 57 2.29 1.20 -17.73
N ARG A 58 1.67 0.92 -18.89
CA ARG A 58 1.56 1.88 -20.00
C ARG A 58 0.73 3.10 -19.62
N VAL A 59 -0.37 2.91 -18.88
CA VAL A 59 -1.22 4.01 -18.39
C VAL A 59 -0.45 4.89 -17.41
N MET A 60 0.26 4.31 -16.45
CA MET A 60 1.03 5.06 -15.46
C MET A 60 2.19 5.82 -16.10
N VAL A 61 2.90 5.25 -17.06
CA VAL A 61 3.92 5.97 -17.84
C VAL A 61 3.31 7.14 -18.62
N THR A 62 2.13 6.96 -19.20
CA THR A 62 1.43 8.07 -19.89
C THR A 62 1.04 9.18 -18.93
N LYS A 63 0.53 8.82 -17.74
CA LYS A 63 0.22 9.79 -16.67
C LYS A 63 1.47 10.51 -16.18
N HIS A 64 2.58 9.78 -16.05
CA HIS A 64 3.88 10.33 -15.66
C HIS A 64 4.36 11.39 -16.65
N ARG A 65 4.38 11.08 -17.95
CA ARG A 65 4.75 12.05 -19.00
C ARG A 65 3.88 13.30 -18.95
N LYS A 66 2.59 13.16 -18.66
CA LYS A 66 1.68 14.30 -18.48
C LYS A 66 2.04 15.11 -17.22
N ALA A 67 2.31 14.46 -16.10
CA ALA A 67 2.72 15.12 -14.86
C ALA A 67 4.06 15.85 -14.98
N VAL A 68 5.01 15.32 -15.75
CA VAL A 68 6.28 16.01 -16.06
C VAL A 68 6.04 17.24 -16.92
N ARG A 69 5.14 17.16 -17.92
CA ARG A 69 4.85 18.27 -18.84
C ARG A 69 4.01 19.38 -18.22
N ASP A 70 3.04 19.02 -17.39
CA ASP A 70 2.13 19.94 -16.70
C ASP A 70 1.89 19.46 -15.25
N PRO A 71 2.83 19.77 -14.34
CA PRO A 71 2.72 19.38 -12.94
C PRO A 71 1.48 19.94 -12.25
N GLU A 72 1.07 21.16 -12.62
CA GLU A 72 -0.09 21.83 -12.05
C GLU A 72 -1.41 21.12 -12.41
N ALA A 73 -1.57 20.68 -13.66
CA ALA A 73 -2.71 19.82 -14.02
C ALA A 73 -2.68 18.49 -13.29
N GLY A 74 -1.49 17.90 -13.13
CA GLY A 74 -1.30 16.71 -12.31
C GLY A 74 -1.76 16.94 -10.86
N ALA A 75 -1.40 18.09 -10.28
CA ALA A 75 -1.68 18.41 -8.89
C ALA A 75 -3.18 18.60 -8.68
N ARG A 76 -3.86 19.32 -9.57
CA ARG A 76 -5.32 19.44 -9.57
C ARG A 76 -6.02 18.08 -9.66
N GLN A 77 -5.49 17.17 -10.48
CA GLN A 77 -6.05 15.82 -10.58
C GLN A 77 -5.84 15.01 -9.29
N LEU A 78 -4.63 15.03 -8.72
CA LEU A 78 -4.34 14.31 -7.48
C LEU A 78 -5.05 14.94 -6.29
N ALA A 79 -5.27 16.24 -6.24
CA ALA A 79 -6.02 16.90 -5.18
C ALA A 79 -7.48 16.45 -5.11
N ARG A 80 -8.12 16.25 -6.28
CA ARG A 80 -9.47 15.69 -6.37
C ARG A 80 -9.57 14.27 -5.82
N LEU A 81 -8.48 13.51 -5.83
CA LEU A 81 -8.42 12.15 -5.31
C LEU A 81 -7.95 12.15 -3.85
N TYR A 82 -6.75 12.66 -3.59
CA TYR A 82 -6.00 12.51 -2.34
C TYR A 82 -6.01 13.77 -1.44
N GLY A 83 -6.64 14.85 -1.89
CA GLY A 83 -6.69 16.14 -1.18
C GLY A 83 -5.53 17.08 -1.53
N GLU A 84 -5.77 18.38 -1.36
CA GLU A 84 -4.84 19.45 -1.77
C GLU A 84 -3.48 19.36 -1.07
N GLN A 85 -3.49 19.02 0.22
CA GLN A 85 -2.29 19.03 1.07
C GLN A 85 -1.18 18.11 0.55
N ALA A 86 -1.52 16.96 -0.01
CA ALA A 86 -0.56 15.97 -0.48
C ALA A 86 -0.32 16.04 -2.00
N ALA A 87 -1.18 16.72 -2.75
CA ALA A 87 -1.21 16.64 -4.21
C ALA A 87 0.09 17.09 -4.87
N HIS A 88 0.61 18.27 -4.49
CA HIS A 88 1.84 18.81 -5.05
C HIS A 88 3.05 17.93 -4.75
N ALA A 89 3.17 17.45 -3.51
CA ALA A 89 4.24 16.52 -3.13
C ALA A 89 4.14 15.20 -3.91
N MET A 90 2.94 14.64 -4.06
CA MET A 90 2.73 13.42 -4.85
C MET A 90 3.09 13.60 -6.32
N VAL A 91 2.74 14.73 -6.94
CA VAL A 91 3.13 15.02 -8.32
C VAL A 91 4.63 15.20 -8.44
N ALA A 92 5.25 15.97 -7.55
CA ALA A 92 6.69 16.19 -7.56
C ALA A 92 7.44 14.87 -7.43
N SER A 93 7.04 14.01 -6.48
CA SER A 93 7.61 12.67 -6.35
C SER A 93 7.38 11.83 -7.61
N PHE A 94 6.18 11.86 -8.19
CA PHE A 94 5.87 11.06 -9.37
C PHE A 94 6.65 11.51 -10.60
N ALA A 95 6.76 12.81 -10.83
CA ALA A 95 7.50 13.41 -11.95
C ALA A 95 9.02 13.24 -11.83
N ALA A 96 9.54 13.04 -10.61
CA ALA A 96 10.95 12.75 -10.38
C ALA A 96 11.32 11.28 -10.61
N MET A 97 10.35 10.36 -10.73
CA MET A 97 10.63 8.94 -10.98
C MET A 97 11.00 8.70 -12.44
N SER A 98 11.90 7.74 -12.68
CA SER A 98 12.12 7.25 -14.04
C SER A 98 10.93 6.40 -14.50
N GLU A 99 10.70 6.33 -15.82
CA GLU A 99 9.72 5.41 -16.37
C GLU A 99 10.03 3.96 -15.99
N GLU A 100 11.30 3.59 -15.90
CA GLU A 100 11.73 2.26 -15.45
C GLU A 100 11.26 1.97 -14.02
N SER A 101 11.48 2.90 -13.08
CA SER A 101 10.99 2.76 -11.70
C SER A 101 9.46 2.61 -11.67
N ILE A 102 8.73 3.38 -12.48
CA ILE A 102 7.27 3.27 -12.57
C ILE A 102 6.85 1.87 -13.07
N ARG A 103 7.53 1.34 -14.09
CA ARG A 103 7.25 0.00 -14.61
C ARG A 103 7.56 -1.08 -13.58
N ALA A 104 8.67 -0.94 -12.84
CA ALA A 104 9.06 -1.85 -11.77
C ALA A 104 8.04 -1.85 -10.64
N ILE A 105 7.61 -0.68 -10.16
CA ILE A 105 6.57 -0.54 -9.13
C ILE A 105 5.28 -1.24 -9.56
N VAL A 106 4.80 -0.99 -10.79
CA VAL A 106 3.57 -1.61 -11.29
C VAL A 106 3.72 -3.13 -11.40
N ARG A 107 4.88 -3.62 -11.86
CA ARG A 107 5.19 -5.05 -11.92
C ARG A 107 5.12 -5.67 -10.53
N ASP A 108 5.76 -5.06 -9.54
CA ASP A 108 5.85 -5.61 -8.19
C ASP A 108 4.49 -5.58 -7.50
N CYS A 109 3.67 -4.55 -7.72
CA CYS A 109 2.26 -4.54 -7.29
C CYS A 109 1.39 -5.57 -8.03
N SER A 110 1.78 -6.04 -9.20
CA SER A 110 1.04 -7.05 -9.98
C SER A 110 1.56 -8.48 -9.77
N HIS A 111 2.69 -8.62 -9.06
CA HIS A 111 3.40 -9.87 -8.82
C HIS A 111 3.88 -9.95 -7.37
N VAL A 112 2.94 -9.81 -6.44
CA VAL A 112 3.21 -9.79 -5.00
C VAL A 112 3.57 -11.20 -4.51
N SER A 113 4.74 -11.32 -3.89
CA SER A 113 5.13 -12.49 -3.12
C SER A 113 4.45 -12.42 -1.74
N LEU A 114 3.47 -13.29 -1.51
CA LEU A 114 2.71 -13.31 -0.25
C LEU A 114 3.38 -14.32 0.72
N PRO A 115 4.09 -13.86 1.76
CA PRO A 115 4.78 -14.76 2.68
C PRO A 115 3.78 -15.54 3.54
N PRO A 116 4.11 -16.77 3.98
CA PRO A 116 3.41 -17.39 5.09
C PRO A 116 3.68 -16.57 6.36
N LEU A 117 2.63 -16.25 7.11
CA LEU A 117 2.75 -15.51 8.37
C LEU A 117 2.34 -16.40 9.54
N SER A 118 3.11 -16.37 10.63
CA SER A 118 2.72 -17.08 11.85
C SER A 118 1.43 -16.50 12.44
N PRO A 119 0.62 -17.30 13.17
CA PRO A 119 -0.55 -16.81 13.90
C PRO A 119 -0.29 -15.54 14.73
N ALA A 120 0.87 -15.45 15.37
CA ALA A 120 1.25 -14.30 16.18
C ALA A 120 1.39 -13.02 15.35
N ILE A 121 2.06 -13.10 14.19
CA ILE A 121 2.21 -11.95 13.28
C ILE A 121 0.87 -11.59 12.63
N GLN A 122 0.07 -12.59 12.21
CA GLN A 122 -1.25 -12.33 11.63
C GLN A 122 -2.15 -11.51 12.57
N ARG A 123 -2.20 -11.85 13.87
CA ARG A 123 -2.99 -11.10 14.87
C ARG A 123 -2.53 -9.65 15.07
N ARG A 124 -1.29 -9.35 14.67
CA ARG A 124 -0.73 -8.00 14.70
C ARG A 124 -1.01 -7.22 13.42
N CYS A 125 -1.39 -7.88 12.33
CA CYS A 125 -1.74 -7.24 11.06
C CYS A 125 -3.20 -6.76 11.03
N THR A 126 -3.38 -5.50 10.66
CA THR A 126 -4.66 -4.92 10.27
C THR A 126 -4.55 -4.41 8.84
N PHE A 127 -5.21 -5.10 7.92
CA PHE A 127 -5.37 -4.66 6.55
C PHE A 127 -6.52 -3.65 6.46
N THR A 128 -6.28 -2.53 5.79
CA THR A 128 -7.25 -1.46 5.61
C THR A 128 -7.40 -1.12 4.13
N TYR A 129 -8.64 -0.85 3.69
CA TYR A 129 -8.94 -0.51 2.30
C TYR A 129 -10.08 0.50 2.23
N GLY A 130 -10.05 1.37 1.22
CA GLY A 130 -11.24 2.09 0.80
C GLY A 130 -12.30 1.14 0.21
N GLN A 131 -13.58 1.40 0.44
CA GLN A 131 -14.67 0.60 -0.14
C GLN A 131 -14.65 0.57 -1.68
N LYS A 132 -14.18 1.65 -2.31
CA LYS A 132 -14.06 1.80 -3.76
C LYS A 132 -12.66 1.43 -4.29
N ASP A 133 -11.78 0.92 -3.44
CA ASP A 133 -10.45 0.46 -3.83
C ASP A 133 -10.55 -0.77 -4.75
N SER A 134 -9.85 -0.75 -5.88
CA SER A 134 -9.83 -1.84 -6.84
C SER A 134 -9.26 -3.14 -6.26
N ASP A 135 -8.33 -3.04 -5.29
CA ASP A 135 -7.69 -4.21 -4.69
C ASP A 135 -8.59 -4.91 -3.66
N LEU A 136 -9.59 -4.21 -3.10
CA LEU A 136 -10.44 -4.72 -2.01
C LEU A 136 -11.15 -6.03 -2.39
N ARG A 137 -11.61 -6.16 -3.64
CA ARG A 137 -12.33 -7.37 -4.08
C ARG A 137 -11.44 -8.61 -4.02
N LEU A 138 -10.16 -8.46 -4.38
CA LEU A 138 -9.21 -9.56 -4.26
C LEU A 138 -8.81 -9.78 -2.80
N ALA A 139 -8.50 -8.71 -2.07
CA ALA A 139 -8.12 -8.76 -0.66
C ALA A 139 -9.17 -9.47 0.21
N ARG A 140 -10.47 -9.18 0.03
CA ARG A 140 -11.59 -9.86 0.72
C ARG A 140 -11.61 -11.37 0.50
N ARG A 141 -11.15 -11.85 -0.66
CA ARG A 141 -11.11 -13.28 -0.97
C ARG A 141 -9.84 -13.95 -0.45
N VAL A 142 -8.72 -13.23 -0.45
CA VAL A 142 -7.40 -13.79 -0.17
C VAL A 142 -7.03 -13.72 1.32
N ILE A 143 -7.31 -12.59 1.98
CA ILE A 143 -6.94 -12.38 3.40
C ILE A 143 -7.51 -13.48 4.31
N PRO A 144 -8.81 -13.84 4.27
CA PRO A 144 -9.33 -14.87 5.16
C PRO A 144 -8.73 -16.26 4.94
N ARG A 145 -8.15 -16.51 3.74
CA ARG A 145 -7.54 -17.80 3.38
C ARG A 145 -6.08 -17.87 3.78
N LEU A 146 -5.31 -16.82 3.50
CA LEU A 146 -3.87 -16.78 3.77
C LEU A 146 -3.56 -16.29 5.18
N TYR A 147 -4.31 -15.31 5.68
CA TYR A 147 -4.08 -14.62 6.95
C TYR A 147 -5.35 -14.60 7.81
N PRO A 148 -5.93 -15.76 8.17
CA PRO A 148 -7.22 -15.86 8.86
C PRO A 148 -7.28 -15.12 10.20
N GLN A 149 -6.14 -14.87 10.84
CA GLN A 149 -6.11 -14.16 12.14
C GLN A 149 -5.83 -12.66 12.00
N ALA A 150 -5.62 -12.17 10.78
CA ALA A 150 -5.48 -10.75 10.51
C ALA A 150 -6.84 -10.05 10.47
N LYS A 151 -6.85 -8.77 10.83
CA LYS A 151 -8.05 -7.94 10.76
C LYS A 151 -8.17 -7.32 9.37
N LEU A 152 -9.40 -7.22 8.86
CA LEU A 152 -9.73 -6.43 7.67
C LEU A 152 -10.70 -5.32 8.05
N ARG A 153 -10.32 -4.07 7.79
CA ARG A 153 -11.17 -2.88 7.99
C ARG A 153 -11.40 -2.19 6.66
N VAL A 154 -12.63 -1.77 6.41
CA VAL A 154 -13.03 -1.10 5.17
C VAL A 154 -13.56 0.30 5.46
N TRP A 155 -13.05 1.30 4.77
CA TRP A 155 -13.46 2.70 4.87
C TRP A 155 -14.58 2.99 3.87
N ALA A 156 -15.81 3.15 4.36
CA ALA A 156 -16.98 3.38 3.52
C ALA A 156 -16.84 4.67 2.67
N GLY A 157 -17.15 4.58 1.38
CA GLY A 157 -17.12 5.72 0.46
C GLY A 157 -15.74 6.10 -0.11
N TRP A 158 -14.64 5.59 0.46
CA TRP A 158 -13.27 5.97 0.10
C TRP A 158 -12.65 5.08 -0.98
N GLY A 159 -11.75 5.64 -1.80
CA GLY A 159 -10.91 4.94 -2.78
C GLY A 159 -9.56 4.48 -2.22
N HIS A 160 -8.67 4.08 -3.12
CA HIS A 160 -7.34 3.56 -2.80
C HIS A 160 -6.49 4.58 -2.05
N CYS A 161 -6.12 4.31 -0.79
CA CYS A 161 -5.39 5.21 0.11
C CYS A 161 -6.03 6.62 0.26
N GLU A 162 -7.31 6.76 -0.06
CA GLU A 162 -7.97 8.08 -0.08
C GLU A 162 -8.24 8.57 1.36
N TYR A 163 -8.68 7.65 2.23
CA TYR A 163 -8.97 7.98 3.62
C TYR A 163 -7.72 8.43 4.38
N THR A 164 -6.58 7.78 4.14
CA THR A 164 -5.31 8.09 4.80
C THR A 164 -4.73 9.42 4.32
N SER A 165 -4.82 9.71 3.03
CA SER A 165 -4.32 10.96 2.45
C SER A 165 -5.16 12.17 2.85
N ARG A 166 -6.48 12.11 2.69
CA ARG A 166 -7.40 13.21 3.03
C ARG A 166 -7.62 13.40 4.52
N GLY A 167 -7.56 12.30 5.28
CA GLY A 167 -7.78 12.28 6.72
C GLY A 167 -6.50 12.11 7.53
N SER A 168 -5.33 12.53 7.02
CA SER A 168 -4.01 12.19 7.57
C SER A 168 -3.85 12.48 9.07
N LEU A 169 -4.39 13.60 9.57
CA LEU A 169 -4.37 13.94 10.99
C LEU A 169 -5.22 12.98 11.84
N THR A 170 -6.46 12.74 11.40
CA THR A 170 -7.40 11.81 12.07
C THR A 170 -6.86 10.39 12.03
N TYR A 171 -6.33 9.96 10.89
CA TYR A 171 -5.72 8.65 10.70
C TYR A 171 -4.48 8.49 11.58
N GLY A 172 -3.60 9.49 11.60
CA GLY A 172 -2.41 9.51 12.45
C GLY A 172 -2.76 9.49 13.94
N ALA A 173 -3.81 10.19 14.37
CA ALA A 173 -4.29 10.13 15.74
C ALA A 173 -4.83 8.74 16.10
N MET A 174 -5.59 8.11 15.20
CA MET A 174 -6.04 6.73 15.35
C MET A 174 -4.85 5.76 15.47
N LEU A 175 -3.86 5.86 14.58
CA LEU A 175 -2.66 5.03 14.65
C LEU A 175 -1.95 5.21 16.00
N ARG A 176 -1.70 6.46 16.43
CA ARG A 176 -1.06 6.75 17.74
C ARG A 176 -1.83 6.16 18.91
N ARG A 177 -3.16 6.24 18.91
CA ARG A 177 -4.00 5.64 19.95
C ARG A 177 -3.83 4.12 19.99
N LEU A 178 -3.90 3.48 18.83
CA LEU A 178 -3.76 2.02 18.74
C LEU A 178 -2.35 1.52 19.10
N VAL A 179 -1.32 2.34 18.85
CA VAL A 179 0.04 2.10 19.34
C VAL A 179 0.10 2.14 20.86
N ARG A 180 -0.60 3.07 21.50
CA ARG A 180 -0.62 3.20 22.97
C ARG A 180 -1.44 2.10 23.66
N GLU A 181 -2.58 1.73 23.07
CA GLU A 181 -3.47 0.67 23.59
C GLU A 181 -2.94 -0.76 23.32
N GLY A 182 -1.90 -0.90 22.50
CA GLY A 182 -1.26 -2.17 22.15
C GLY A 182 -0.02 -2.50 22.95
N ARG A 183 0.36 -1.67 23.92
CA ARG A 183 1.45 -1.92 24.88
C ARG A 183 0.92 -2.60 26.13
#